data_AF-A0A9D8DQ91-F1
#
_entry.id   AF-A0A9D8DQ91-F1
#
_cell.length_a   1.000
_cell.length_b   1.000
_cell.length_c   1.000
_cell.angle_alpha   90.00
_cell.angle_beta   90.00
_cell.angle_gamma   90.00
#
_symmetry.space_group_name_H-M   'P 1'
#
loop_
_entity.id
_entity.type
_entity.pdbx_description
1 polymer ?
#
loop_
_entity_poly.entity_id
_entity_poly.type
_entity_poly.pdbx_seq_one_letter_code
_entity_poly.pdbx_strand_id
1 'polypeptide(L)'
;MTTRTARYALVATIAAGALVLSACGGSSSSDSSASESPIGGGSASCDQATLEGLAQQATTDSGSTWVSGKSVECVDGWALVFGITKTGDIEQTSAFAFEAEGPNWALKQQDAICGDGSDDDIPAQLKDQLCALR
;
A
#
# COMPACT_ATOMS: atom_id res chain seq x y z
N MET A 1 23.92 -38.14 40.34
CA MET A 1 24.89 -37.14 39.86
C MET A 1 24.12 -35.85 39.64
N THR A 2 24.50 -34.82 40.39
CA THR A 2 23.76 -33.57 40.57
C THR A 2 24.68 -32.43 40.16
N THR A 3 24.28 -31.61 39.19
CA THR A 3 25.01 -30.39 38.79
C THR A 3 23.95 -29.35 38.42
N ARG A 4 23.51 -28.49 39.35
CA ARG A 4 24.07 -27.17 39.75
C ARG A 4 23.96 -26.06 38.67
N THR A 5 22.96 -25.20 38.89
CA THR A 5 22.99 -23.72 38.93
C THR A 5 23.63 -22.90 37.80
N ALA A 6 22.75 -22.19 37.09
CA ALA A 6 22.68 -20.75 36.83
C ALA A 6 23.96 -19.96 36.46
N ARG A 7 23.87 -19.21 35.35
CA ARG A 7 24.36 -17.83 35.21
C ARG A 7 23.61 -17.15 34.07
N TYR A 8 22.77 -16.18 34.42
CA TYR A 8 22.29 -15.13 33.53
C TYR A 8 23.50 -14.41 32.95
N ALA A 9 23.61 -14.35 31.63
CA ALA A 9 24.49 -13.44 30.93
C ALA A 9 23.66 -12.71 29.86
N LEU A 10 23.21 -11.52 30.25
CA LEU A 10 22.63 -10.51 29.39
C LEU A 10 23.78 -9.92 28.57
N VAL A 11 23.80 -10.16 27.26
CA VAL A 11 24.65 -9.40 26.32
C VAL A 11 23.79 -9.05 25.10
N ALA A 12 23.39 -7.78 25.05
CA ALA A 12 22.87 -7.14 23.86
C ALA A 12 24.03 -6.88 22.89
N THR A 13 23.88 -7.28 21.64
CA THR A 13 24.66 -6.74 20.51
C THR A 13 23.74 -6.57 19.32
N ILE A 14 23.49 -5.29 19.03
CA ILE A 14 22.81 -4.74 17.85
C ILE A 14 23.88 -4.54 16.77
N ALA A 15 23.65 -5.05 15.56
CA ALA A 15 24.26 -4.61 14.29
C ALA A 15 23.55 -5.41 13.17
N ALA A 16 22.56 -4.90 12.42
CA ALA A 16 22.59 -3.81 11.43
C ALA A 16 23.66 -4.02 10.34
N GLY A 17 23.24 -4.40 9.12
CA GLY A 17 24.07 -4.28 7.92
C GLY A 17 23.67 -5.12 6.70
N ALA A 18 23.20 -4.42 5.67
CA ALA A 18 23.23 -4.75 4.24
C ALA A 18 22.12 -5.62 3.63
N LEU A 19 21.01 -4.97 3.27
CA LEU A 19 20.32 -5.28 2.01
C LEU A 19 20.59 -4.12 1.04
N VAL A 20 21.46 -4.37 0.08
CA VAL A 20 21.71 -3.51 -1.06
C VAL A 20 20.54 -3.73 -2.03
N LEU A 21 19.65 -2.75 -2.15
CA LEU A 21 18.77 -2.64 -3.32
C LEU A 21 19.11 -1.35 -4.04
N SER A 22 19.88 -1.51 -5.11
CA SER A 22 20.08 -0.54 -6.15
C SER A 22 18.73 -0.18 -6.78
N ALA A 23 18.24 1.03 -6.52
CA ALA A 23 17.26 1.68 -7.38
C ALA A 23 17.80 3.07 -7.72
N CYS A 24 18.41 3.14 -8.90
CA CYS A 24 18.72 4.38 -9.60
C CYS A 24 17.42 4.94 -10.17
N GLY A 25 17.14 6.23 -9.94
CA GLY A 25 16.12 6.95 -10.69
C GLY A 25 15.69 8.26 -10.06
N GLY A 26 16.29 9.39 -10.48
CA GLY A 26 15.67 10.71 -10.39
C GLY A 26 16.50 11.80 -9.67
N SER A 27 17.37 12.47 -10.41
CA SER A 27 18.05 13.70 -9.99
C SER A 27 17.10 14.90 -9.92
N SER A 28 17.20 15.73 -8.86
CA SER A 28 17.68 17.12 -8.94
C SER A 28 17.42 17.88 -7.63
N SER A 29 18.49 18.48 -7.11
CA SER A 29 18.47 19.46 -6.02
C SER A 29 17.74 20.73 -6.41
N SER A 30 16.98 21.36 -5.50
CA SER A 30 17.17 22.75 -5.00
C SER A 30 15.98 23.22 -4.15
N ASP A 31 16.34 23.83 -3.02
CA ASP A 31 15.65 24.91 -2.28
C ASP A 31 14.24 24.76 -1.68
N SER A 32 14.24 24.68 -0.35
CA SER A 32 13.50 25.55 0.58
C SER A 32 12.05 25.91 0.22
N SER A 33 11.11 25.10 0.72
CA SER A 33 9.93 25.57 1.44
C SER A 33 9.43 24.43 2.31
N ALA A 34 9.29 24.70 3.62
CA ALA A 34 8.52 23.83 4.49
C ALA A 34 7.05 23.93 4.05
N SER A 35 6.62 22.99 3.24
CA SER A 35 5.22 22.76 2.88
C SER A 35 5.02 21.27 3.00
N GLU A 36 4.42 20.89 4.13
CA GLU A 36 3.50 19.76 4.29
C GLU A 36 3.85 18.56 3.42
N SER A 37 4.54 17.57 4.01
CA SER A 37 4.76 16.27 3.36
C SER A 37 3.45 15.82 2.74
N PRO A 38 3.37 15.57 1.41
CA PRO A 38 2.15 15.04 0.83
C PRO A 38 1.77 13.79 1.62
N ILE A 39 0.49 13.66 1.98
CA ILE A 39 0.00 12.56 2.82
C ILE A 39 0.25 11.18 2.14
N GLY A 40 0.62 11.16 0.85
CA GLY A 40 1.15 10.01 0.09
C GLY A 40 2.69 9.89 0.00
N GLY A 41 3.47 10.38 0.97
CA GLY A 41 4.94 10.31 0.97
C GLY A 41 5.56 8.93 1.28
N GLY A 42 4.86 7.83 1.02
CA GLY A 42 5.32 6.49 1.40
C GLY A 42 6.37 5.91 0.44
N SER A 43 7.46 5.41 1.00
CA SER A 43 8.48 4.61 0.30
C SER A 43 8.01 3.17 -0.01
N ALA A 44 6.70 2.92 0.04
CA ALA A 44 6.13 1.60 -0.23
C ALA A 44 6.43 1.21 -1.68
N SER A 45 6.97 0.01 -1.87
CA SER A 45 7.27 -0.47 -3.21
C SER A 45 5.97 -0.82 -3.93
N CYS A 46 5.83 -0.36 -5.17
CA CYS A 46 4.78 -0.80 -6.08
C CYS A 46 5.08 -2.23 -6.57
N ASP A 47 4.88 -3.19 -5.68
CA ASP A 47 4.94 -4.61 -6.00
C ASP A 47 3.53 -5.12 -6.29
N GLN A 48 3.31 -5.55 -7.53
CA GLN A 48 2.01 -6.02 -7.99
C GLN A 48 1.50 -7.20 -7.16
N ALA A 49 2.37 -8.16 -6.82
CA ALA A 49 1.96 -9.34 -6.08
C ALA A 49 1.49 -8.98 -4.65
N THR A 50 2.16 -8.04 -4.00
CA THR A 50 1.79 -7.52 -2.68
C THR A 50 0.45 -6.80 -2.74
N LEU A 51 0.28 -5.88 -3.70
CA LEU A 51 -0.95 -5.09 -3.86
C LEU A 51 -2.16 -5.95 -4.24
N GLU A 52 -1.98 -6.93 -5.13
CA GLU A 52 -3.01 -7.92 -5.44
C GLU A 52 -3.35 -8.80 -4.22
N GLY A 53 -2.37 -9.17 -3.41
CA GLY A 53 -2.58 -9.91 -2.16
C GLY A 53 -3.36 -9.10 -1.12
N LEU A 54 -3.13 -7.79 -1.05
CA LEU A 54 -3.91 -6.87 -0.20
C LEU A 54 -5.33 -6.69 -0.72
N ALA A 55 -5.50 -6.54 -2.04
CA ALA A 55 -6.83 -6.44 -2.66
C ALA A 55 -7.64 -7.74 -2.48
N GLN A 56 -7.00 -8.91 -2.57
CA GLN A 56 -7.61 -10.20 -2.26
C GLN A 56 -8.11 -10.29 -0.81
N GLN A 57 -7.28 -9.85 0.14
CA GLN A 57 -7.69 -9.78 1.55
C GLN A 57 -8.86 -8.81 1.75
N ALA A 58 -8.77 -7.60 1.20
CA ALA A 58 -9.85 -6.60 1.28
C ALA A 58 -11.16 -7.12 0.68
N THR A 59 -11.09 -7.87 -0.43
CA THR A 59 -12.25 -8.51 -1.06
C THR A 59 -12.86 -9.58 -0.15
N THR A 60 -12.01 -10.39 0.48
CA THR A 60 -12.46 -11.45 1.41
C THR A 60 -13.10 -10.84 2.67
N ASP A 61 -12.50 -9.79 3.22
CA ASP A 61 -12.99 -9.09 4.41
C ASP A 61 -14.34 -8.39 4.16
N SER A 62 -14.59 -7.95 2.93
CA SER A 62 -15.88 -7.41 2.49
C SER A 62 -16.92 -8.48 2.16
N GLY A 63 -16.61 -9.76 2.35
CA GLY A 63 -17.52 -10.89 2.12
C GLY A 63 -17.67 -11.29 0.65
N SER A 64 -16.74 -10.85 -0.20
CA SER A 64 -16.69 -11.19 -1.63
C SER A 64 -15.53 -12.15 -1.92
N THR A 65 -15.56 -12.79 -3.08
CA THR A 65 -14.48 -13.66 -3.55
C THR A 65 -13.68 -12.97 -4.63
N TRP A 66 -12.35 -12.97 -4.53
CA TRP A 66 -11.50 -12.51 -5.61
C TRP A 66 -11.47 -13.55 -6.74
N VAL A 67 -11.81 -13.13 -7.95
CA VAL A 67 -11.81 -14.00 -9.13
C VAL A 67 -10.52 -13.84 -9.92
N SER A 68 -10.13 -12.59 -10.23
CA SER A 68 -8.92 -12.31 -11.00
C SER A 68 -8.45 -10.87 -10.83
N GLY A 69 -7.13 -10.66 -10.87
CA GLY A 69 -6.53 -9.32 -10.99
C GLY A 69 -6.47 -8.87 -12.44
N LYS A 70 -6.75 -7.59 -12.68
CA LYS A 70 -6.72 -6.96 -14.01
C LYS A 70 -5.46 -6.14 -14.20
N SER A 71 -5.25 -5.16 -13.32
CA SER A 71 -4.15 -4.21 -13.42
C SER A 71 -3.84 -3.59 -12.06
N VAL A 72 -2.59 -3.19 -11.90
CA VAL A 72 -2.10 -2.40 -10.77
C VAL A 72 -1.45 -1.15 -11.33
N GLU A 73 -1.92 0.02 -10.91
CA GLU A 73 -1.38 1.31 -11.31
C GLU A 73 -0.89 2.05 -10.07
N CYS A 74 0.40 2.38 -9.99
CA CYS A 74 0.95 3.15 -8.87
C CYS A 74 1.45 4.50 -9.35
N VAL A 75 1.02 5.57 -8.69
CA VAL A 75 1.37 6.95 -9.04
C VAL A 75 1.46 7.78 -7.75
N ASP A 76 2.56 8.52 -7.57
CA ASP A 76 2.75 9.48 -6.48
C ASP A 76 2.35 8.98 -5.07
N GLY A 77 2.78 7.77 -4.71
CA GLY A 77 2.49 7.18 -3.41
C GLY A 77 1.07 6.61 -3.26
N TRP A 78 0.33 6.51 -4.36
CA TRP A 78 -0.93 5.81 -4.44
C TRP A 78 -0.80 4.57 -5.31
N ALA A 79 -1.64 3.58 -5.05
CA ALA A 79 -1.79 2.41 -5.89
C ALA A 79 -3.28 2.08 -6.10
N LEU A 80 -3.66 1.83 -7.34
CA LEU A 80 -5.00 1.45 -7.74
C LEU A 80 -4.95 0.03 -8.31
N VAL A 81 -5.66 -0.87 -7.65
CA VAL A 81 -5.73 -2.28 -8.03
C VAL A 81 -7.12 -2.57 -8.58
N PHE A 82 -7.18 -2.99 -9.83
CA PHE A 82 -8.41 -3.43 -10.47
C PHE A 82 -8.49 -4.96 -10.43
N GLY A 83 -9.66 -5.47 -10.06
CA GLY A 83 -9.93 -6.89 -10.06
C GLY A 83 -11.39 -7.21 -10.34
N ILE A 84 -11.64 -8.45 -10.71
CA ILE A 84 -12.99 -9.00 -10.75
C ILE A 84 -13.23 -9.66 -9.40
N THR A 85 -14.26 -9.18 -8.70
CA THR A 85 -14.75 -9.78 -7.46
C THR A 85 -16.10 -10.42 -7.71
N LYS A 86 -16.46 -11.40 -6.88
CA LYS A 86 -17.71 -12.12 -6.97
C LYS A 86 -18.43 -12.08 -5.62
N THR A 87 -19.64 -11.57 -5.62
CA THR A 87 -20.51 -11.56 -4.43
C THR A 87 -21.73 -12.42 -4.73
N GLY A 88 -21.83 -13.57 -4.07
CA GLY A 88 -22.81 -14.60 -4.45
C GLY A 88 -22.50 -15.13 -5.86
N ASP A 89 -23.44 -14.98 -6.80
CA ASP A 89 -23.30 -15.39 -8.20
C ASP A 89 -23.00 -14.24 -9.17
N ILE A 90 -22.80 -13.02 -8.65
CA ILE A 90 -22.61 -11.82 -9.46
C ILE A 90 -21.13 -11.47 -9.49
N GLU A 91 -20.55 -11.42 -10.70
CA GLU A 91 -19.21 -10.90 -10.94
C GLU A 91 -19.26 -9.39 -11.19
N GLN A 92 -18.39 -8.64 -10.53
CA GLN A 92 -18.30 -7.20 -10.64
C GLN A 92 -16.82 -6.77 -10.73
N THR A 93 -16.57 -5.69 -11.46
CA THR A 93 -15.23 -5.09 -11.48
C THR A 93 -15.11 -4.18 -10.27
N SER A 94 -14.15 -4.46 -9.39
CA SER A 94 -13.87 -3.66 -8.20
C SER A 94 -12.50 -3.01 -8.35
N ALA A 95 -12.40 -1.77 -7.87
CA ALA A 95 -11.15 -1.05 -7.76
C ALA A 95 -10.83 -0.79 -6.28
N PHE A 96 -9.59 -1.04 -5.90
CA PHE A 96 -9.08 -0.85 -4.55
C PHE A 96 -7.99 0.21 -4.60
N ALA A 97 -8.21 1.32 -3.91
CA ALA A 97 -7.22 2.38 -3.78
C ALA A 97 -6.42 2.18 -2.49
N PHE A 98 -5.10 2.24 -2.62
CA PHE A 98 -4.16 2.16 -1.52
C PHE A 98 -3.31 3.42 -1.49
N GLU A 99 -3.10 3.96 -0.31
CA GLU A 99 -2.16 5.06 -0.05
C GLU A 99 -0.92 4.51 0.66
N ALA A 100 0.25 5.00 0.27
CA ALA A 100 1.50 4.61 0.87
C ALA A 100 1.72 5.36 2.19
N GLU A 101 1.57 4.65 3.32
CA GLU A 101 1.85 5.15 4.66
C GLU A 101 3.24 4.66 5.10
N GLY A 102 4.27 5.41 4.71
CA GLY A 102 5.67 5.00 4.94
C GLY A 102 6.02 3.76 4.11
N PRO A 103 6.47 2.64 4.71
CA PRO A 103 6.76 1.41 3.97
C PRO A 103 5.52 0.53 3.71
N ASN A 104 4.34 0.90 4.21
CA ASN A 104 3.13 0.08 4.15
C ASN A 104 2.07 0.68 3.22
N TRP A 105 1.17 -0.17 2.71
CA TRP A 105 0.00 0.25 1.93
C TRP A 105 -1.26 0.23 2.82
N ALA A 106 -1.98 1.35 2.86
CA ALA A 106 -3.24 1.48 3.57
C ALA A 106 -4.41 1.53 2.58
N LEU A 107 -5.38 0.62 2.74
CA LEU A 107 -6.59 0.61 1.91
C LEU A 107 -7.45 1.83 2.23
N LYS A 108 -7.79 2.61 1.21
CA LYS A 108 -8.70 3.74 1.30
C LYS A 108 -10.03 3.38 0.67
N GLN A 109 -11.12 3.78 1.32
CA GLN A 109 -12.46 3.49 0.86
C GLN A 109 -12.79 4.37 -0.35
N GLN A 110 -13.33 3.76 -1.40
CA GLN A 110 -13.72 4.48 -2.63
C GLN A 110 -14.70 5.62 -2.34
N ASP A 111 -15.67 5.42 -1.45
CA ASP A 111 -16.61 6.46 -1.01
C ASP A 111 -15.92 7.65 -0.34
N ALA A 112 -14.82 7.42 0.37
CA ALA A 112 -14.07 8.48 1.04
C ALA A 112 -13.19 9.29 0.08
N ILE A 113 -12.85 8.74 -1.09
CA ILE A 113 -12.05 9.40 -2.12
C ILE A 113 -12.95 10.14 -3.13
N CYS A 114 -14.12 9.59 -3.41
CA CYS A 114 -15.05 10.09 -4.41
C CYS A 114 -16.17 10.96 -3.81
N GLY A 115 -16.18 11.19 -2.50
CA GLY A 115 -17.17 12.01 -1.81
C GLY A 115 -16.93 13.51 -1.97
N ASP A 116 -17.99 14.31 -1.78
CA ASP A 116 -17.88 15.76 -1.69
C ASP A 116 -17.06 16.16 -0.44
N GLY A 117 -15.84 16.68 -0.66
CA GLY A 117 -14.89 17.05 0.41
C GLY A 117 -13.72 16.09 0.62
N SER A 118 -13.52 15.14 -0.31
CA SER A 118 -12.36 14.22 -0.27
C SER A 118 -11.05 14.97 -0.48
N ASP A 119 -10.04 14.68 0.34
CA ASP A 119 -8.69 15.24 0.21
C ASP A 119 -8.12 15.05 -1.22
N ASP A 120 -7.51 16.12 -1.74
CA ASP A 120 -6.96 16.21 -3.09
C ASP A 120 -5.60 15.51 -3.24
N ASP A 121 -5.18 14.73 -2.24
CA ASP A 121 -3.87 14.08 -2.20
C ASP A 121 -3.74 12.89 -3.17
N ILE A 122 -4.85 12.33 -3.64
CA ILE A 122 -4.84 11.32 -4.70
C ILE A 122 -4.62 11.97 -6.07
N PRO A 123 -3.75 11.43 -6.93
CA PRO A 123 -3.59 11.90 -8.30
C PRO A 123 -4.92 11.90 -9.07
N ALA A 124 -5.22 13.02 -9.75
CA ALA A 124 -6.49 13.20 -10.47
C ALA A 124 -6.78 12.06 -11.45
N GLN A 125 -5.76 11.52 -12.13
CA GLN A 125 -5.91 10.37 -13.03
C GLN A 125 -6.46 9.13 -12.29
N LEU A 126 -5.92 8.79 -11.13
CA LEU A 126 -6.38 7.65 -10.34
C LEU A 126 -7.76 7.93 -9.75
N LYS A 127 -8.02 9.17 -9.30
CA LYS A 127 -9.32 9.61 -8.79
C LYS A 127 -10.40 9.46 -9.86
N ASP A 128 -10.16 9.95 -11.07
CA ASP A 128 -11.12 9.84 -12.19
C ASP A 128 -11.41 8.37 -12.53
N GLN A 129 -10.38 7.52 -12.60
CA GLN A 129 -10.57 6.08 -12.87
C GLN A 129 -11.35 5.37 -11.76
N LEU A 130 -11.00 5.64 -10.50
CA LEU A 130 -11.65 5.05 -9.34
C LEU A 130 -13.11 5.51 -9.25
N CYS A 131 -13.37 6.81 -9.41
CA CYS A 131 -14.73 7.36 -9.29
C CYS A 131 -15.61 7.06 -10.51
N ALA A 132 -15.05 6.76 -11.68
CA ALA A 132 -15.79 6.28 -12.84
C ALA A 132 -16.41 4.88 -12.66
N LEU A 133 -15.95 4.11 -11.66
CA LEU A 133 -16.45 2.77 -11.33
C LEU A 133 -17.53 2.76 -10.26
N ARG A 134 -17.89 3.92 -9.71
CA ARG A 134 -19.01 4.09 -8.77
C ARG A 134 -20.34 4.07 -9.52
#